data_AF-A0A0G1H2I4-F1
#
_entry.id   AF-A0A0G1H2I4-F1
#
_cell.length_a   1.000
_cell.length_b   1.000
_cell.length_c   1.000
_cell.angle_alpha   90.00
_cell.angle_beta   90.00
_cell.angle_gamma   90.00
#
_symmetry.space_group_name_H-M   'P 1'
#
loop_
_entity.id
_entity.type
_entity.pdbx_description
1 polymer ?
#
loop_
_entity_poly.entity_id
_entity_poly.type
_entity_poly.pdbx_seq_one_letter_code
_entity_poly.pdbx_strand_id
1 'polypeptide(L)'
;MLDVLFVLSGLTFLFVFFLALIFLAIFPLWMTCHAIIRTIKLWPNDSVLNLLFLVLICTTNFVGAFVYYFVCYRVPTVPLQHAVN
;
A
#
# COMPACT_ATOMS: atom_id res chain seq x y z
N MET A 1 21.10 1.00 37.05
CA MET A 1 19.77 1.39 36.51
C MET A 1 19.87 2.03 35.13
N LEU A 2 20.84 2.94 34.91
CA LEU A 2 21.02 3.61 33.62
C LEU A 2 21.35 2.63 32.46
N ASP A 3 22.17 1.61 32.74
CA ASP A 3 22.58 0.62 31.73
C ASP A 3 21.41 -0.25 31.27
N VAL A 4 20.51 -0.62 32.18
CA VAL A 4 19.30 -1.39 31.87
C VAL A 4 18.35 -0.57 31.00
N LEU A 5 18.18 0.72 31.30
CA LEU A 5 17.34 1.62 30.52
C LEU A 5 17.90 1.81 29.09
N PHE A 6 19.22 1.94 28.98
CA PHE A 6 19.90 2.06 27.69
C PHE A 6 19.70 0.80 26.83
N VAL A 7 19.91 -0.39 27.41
CA VAL A 7 19.70 -1.67 26.72
C VAL A 7 18.25 -1.81 26.25
N LEU A 8 17.26 -1.49 27.11
CA LEU A 8 15.85 -1.55 26.75
C LEU A 8 15.52 -0.58 25.61
N SER A 9 16.02 0.65 25.65
CA SER A 9 15.80 1.63 24.58
C SER A 9 16.38 1.18 23.23
N GLY A 10 17.56 0.56 23.24
CA GLY A 10 18.18 -0.01 22.05
C GLY A 10 17.38 -1.17 21.47
N LEU A 11 16.87 -2.07 22.32
CA LEU A 11 16.00 -3.17 21.90
C LEU A 11 14.67 -2.66 21.32
N THR A 12 14.06 -1.65 21.93
CA THR A 12 12.84 -1.01 21.40
C THR A 12 13.10 -0.39 20.03
N PHE A 13 14.21 0.34 19.87
CA PHE A 13 14.58 0.92 18.58
C PHE A 13 14.76 -0.14 17.49
N LEU A 14 15.52 -1.21 17.79
CA LEU A 14 15.71 -2.32 16.86
C LEU A 14 14.37 -2.97 16.48
N PHE A 15 13.51 -3.21 17.46
CA PHE A 15 12.17 -3.78 17.20
C PHE A 15 11.33 -2.90 16.28
N VAL A 16 11.25 -1.59 16.54
CA VAL A 16 10.52 -0.63 15.70
C VAL A 16 11.13 -0.57 14.29
N PHE A 17 12.45 -0.59 14.18
CA PHE A 17 13.14 -0.59 12.90
C PHE A 17 12.81 -1.85 12.06
N PHE A 18 12.86 -3.04 12.66
CA PHE A 18 12.44 -4.27 11.99
C PHE A 18 10.97 -4.22 11.55
N LEU A 19 10.09 -3.69 12.40
CA LEU A 19 8.68 -3.53 12.06
C LEU A 19 8.49 -2.60 10.86
N ALA A 20 9.25 -1.49 10.81
CA ALA A 20 9.22 -0.56 9.69
C ALA A 20 9.71 -1.20 8.38
N LEU A 21 10.75 -2.03 8.43
CA LEU A 21 11.24 -2.78 7.26
C LEU A 21 10.20 -3.78 6.75
N ILE A 22 9.54 -4.51 7.66
CA ILE A 22 8.46 -5.43 7.30
C ILE A 22 7.31 -4.65 6.65
N PHE A 23 6.91 -3.53 7.23
CA PHE A 23 5.86 -2.69 6.66
C PHE A 23 6.22 -2.15 5.28
N LEU A 24 7.46 -1.71 5.08
CA LEU A 24 7.97 -1.21 3.80
C LEU A 24 7.89 -2.25 2.68
N ALA A 25 8.01 -3.54 3.00
CA ALA A 25 7.89 -4.65 2.05
C ALA A 25 6.43 -5.11 1.83
N ILE A 26 5.63 -5.20 2.91
CA ILE A 26 4.25 -5.70 2.83
C ILE A 26 3.32 -4.67 2.18
N PHE A 27 3.52 -3.38 2.45
CA PHE A 27 2.64 -2.32 1.98
C PHE A 27 2.52 -2.25 0.44
N PRO A 28 3.61 -2.26 -0.35
CA PRO A 28 3.52 -2.24 -1.80
C PRO A 28 2.89 -3.51 -2.39
N LEU A 29 3.16 -4.67 -1.77
CA LEU A 29 2.56 -5.94 -2.18
C LEU A 29 1.03 -5.88 -2.02
N TRP A 30 0.56 -5.40 -0.87
CA TRP A 30 -0.86 -5.22 -0.60
C TRP A 30 -1.51 -4.24 -1.59
N MET A 31 -0.86 -3.11 -1.88
CA MET A 31 -1.35 -2.14 -2.87
C MET A 31 -1.41 -2.73 -4.28
N THR A 32 -0.42 -3.54 -4.66
CA THR A 32 -0.42 -4.24 -5.95
C THR A 32 -1.61 -5.19 -6.05
N CYS A 33 -1.84 -6.00 -5.02
CA CYS A 33 -3.01 -6.90 -4.97
C CYS A 33 -4.32 -6.12 -5.09
N HIS A 34 -4.45 -5.00 -4.36
CA HIS A 34 -5.64 -4.15 -4.46
C HIS A 34 -5.82 -3.54 -5.85
N ALA A 35 -4.74 -3.06 -6.48
CA ALA A 35 -4.76 -2.54 -7.84
C ALA A 35 -5.18 -3.59 -8.87
N ILE A 36 -4.70 -4.84 -8.75
CA ILE A 36 -5.12 -5.96 -9.61
C ILE A 36 -6.62 -6.22 -9.47
N ILE A 37 -7.11 -6.36 -8.23
CA ILE A 37 -8.54 -6.62 -7.97
C ILE A 37 -9.41 -5.51 -8.53
N ARG A 38 -9.01 -4.24 -8.32
CA ARG A 38 -9.72 -3.08 -8.85
C ARG A 38 -9.73 -3.08 -10.39
N THR A 39 -8.60 -3.40 -11.01
CA THR A 39 -8.48 -3.50 -12.48
C THR A 39 -9.47 -4.51 -13.04
N ILE A 40 -9.55 -5.70 -12.43
CA ILE A 40 -10.46 -6.76 -12.86
C ILE A 40 -11.92 -6.33 -12.69
N LYS A 41 -12.27 -5.71 -11.56
CA LYS A 41 -13.65 -5.31 -11.26
C LYS A 41 -14.17 -4.16 -12.11
N LEU A 42 -13.31 -3.21 -12.48
CA LEU A 42 -13.70 -2.03 -13.24
C LEU A 42 -13.37 -2.15 -14.74
N TRP A 43 -12.98 -3.34 -15.18
CA TRP A 43 -12.80 -3.63 -16.60
C TRP A 43 -14.16 -3.67 -17.31
N PRO A 44 -14.31 -3.09 -18.53
CA PRO A 44 -13.29 -2.35 -19.29
C PRO A 44 -13.26 -0.84 -19.00
N ASN A 45 -14.27 -0.32 -18.29
CA ASN A 45 -14.57 1.11 -18.18
C ASN A 45 -13.38 1.95 -17.67
N ASP A 46 -12.68 1.48 -16.63
CA ASP A 46 -11.51 2.17 -16.06
C ASP A 46 -10.18 1.39 -16.25
N SER A 47 -10.12 0.56 -17.28
CA SER A 47 -8.97 -0.32 -17.55
C SER A 47 -7.65 0.45 -17.66
N VAL A 48 -7.63 1.55 -18.42
CA VAL A 48 -6.41 2.34 -18.70
C VAL A 48 -5.80 2.94 -17.42
N LEU A 49 -6.62 3.58 -16.59
CA LEU A 49 -6.16 4.20 -15.34
C LEU A 49 -5.65 3.15 -14.36
N ASN A 50 -6.36 2.03 -14.23
CA ASN A 50 -5.98 0.97 -13.32
C ASN A 50 -4.70 0.25 -13.76
N LEU A 51 -4.51 0.04 -15.07
CA LEU A 51 -3.27 -0.51 -15.61
C LEU A 51 -2.08 0.41 -15.37
N LEU A 52 -2.29 1.73 -15.51
CA LEU A 52 -1.26 2.74 -15.25
C LEU A 52 -0.82 2.72 -13.78
N PHE A 53 -1.76 2.56 -12.84
CA PHE A 53 -1.41 2.38 -11.42
C PHE A 53 -0.64 1.10 -11.16
N LEU A 54 -1.01 -0.01 -11.81
CA LEU A 54 -0.28 -1.27 -11.73
C LEU A 54 1.17 -1.12 -12.20
N VAL A 55 1.38 -0.49 -13.36
CA VAL A 55 2.72 -0.19 -13.89
C VAL A 55 3.49 0.73 -12.94
N LEU A 56 2.84 1.76 -12.39
CA LEU A 56 3.45 2.69 -11.45
C LEU A 56 3.93 1.97 -10.17
N ILE A 57 3.11 1.10 -9.59
CA ILE A 57 3.49 0.31 -8.41
C ILE A 57 4.63 -0.65 -8.76
N CYS A 58 4.59 -1.34 -9.91
CA CYS A 58 5.65 -2.27 -10.30
C CYS A 58 7.00 -1.58 -10.56
N THR A 59 6.99 -0.35 -11.10
CA THR A 59 8.22 0.39 -11.47
C THR A 59 8.83 1.16 -10.30
N THR A 60 8.00 1.68 -9.39
CA THR A 60 8.45 2.56 -8.30
C THR A 60 8.22 1.98 -6.90
N ASN A 61 7.65 0.78 -6.83
CA ASN A 61 7.39 0.00 -5.63
C ASN A 61 6.65 0.83 -4.55
N PHE A 62 7.36 1.26 -3.51
CA PHE A 62 6.78 2.01 -2.40
C PHE A 62 6.20 3.37 -2.81
N VAL A 63 6.87 4.12 -3.69
CA VAL A 63 6.38 5.45 -4.10
C VAL A 63 5.08 5.31 -4.89
N GLY A 64 5.03 4.35 -5.82
CA GLY A 64 3.83 4.07 -6.61
C GLY A 64 2.68 3.55 -5.76
N ALA A 65 2.97 2.67 -4.80
CA ALA A 65 2.01 2.20 -3.80
C ALA A 65 1.43 3.35 -2.98
N PHE A 66 2.27 4.31 -2.57
CA PHE A 66 1.84 5.48 -1.82
C PHE A 66 0.96 6.41 -2.67
N VAL A 67 1.38 6.75 -3.89
CA VAL A 67 0.57 7.56 -4.82
C VAL A 67 -0.77 6.89 -5.09
N TYR A 68 -0.76 5.59 -5.38
CA TYR A 68 -1.97 4.79 -5.58
C TYR A 68 -2.91 4.86 -4.37
N TYR A 69 -2.37 4.68 -3.16
CA TYR A 69 -3.13 4.79 -1.92
C TYR A 69 -3.80 6.15 -1.81
N PHE A 70 -3.05 7.25 -1.99
CA PHE A 70 -3.62 8.58 -1.90
C PHE A 70 -4.72 8.81 -2.93
N VAL A 71 -4.54 8.37 -4.18
CA VAL A 71 -5.53 8.60 -5.23
C VAL A 71 -6.78 7.73 -5.02
N CYS A 72 -6.62 6.46 -4.70
CA CYS A 72 -7.75 5.52 -4.62
C CYS A 72 -8.45 5.52 -3.26
N TYR A 73 -7.76 5.86 -2.16
CA TYR A 73 -8.35 5.87 -0.81
C TYR A 73 -8.74 7.26 -0.32
N ARG A 74 -8.23 8.38 -0.87
CA ARG A 74 -8.77 9.71 -0.53
C ARG A 74 -10.04 10.06 -1.30
N VAL A 75 -10.20 9.56 -2.52
CA VAL A 75 -11.45 9.75 -3.25
C VAL A 75 -12.43 8.76 -2.64
N PRO A 76 -13.52 9.20 -1.98
CA PRO A 76 -14.53 8.28 -1.47
C PRO A 76 -15.01 7.46 -2.67
N THR A 77 -14.65 6.19 -2.69
CA THR A 77 -15.16 5.27 -3.68
C THR A 77 -16.67 5.29 -3.53
N VAL A 78 -17.36 5.89 -4.51
CA VAL A 78 -18.79 5.64 -4.70
C VAL A 78 -18.94 4.12 -4.59
N PRO A 79 -19.79 3.62 -3.67
CA PRO A 79 -19.86 2.20 -3.41
C PRO A 79 -20.08 1.49 -4.75
N LEU A 80 -19.38 0.38 -4.94
CA LEU A 80 -19.49 -0.54 -6.10
C LEU A 80 -20.92 -1.08 -6.36
N GLN A 81 -21.95 -0.48 -5.76
CA GLN A 81 -23.37 -0.80 -5.86
C GLN A 81 -23.97 -0.58 -7.26
N HIS A 82 -23.26 0.03 -8.21
CA HIS A 82 -23.76 0.23 -9.58
C HIS A 82 -23.09 -0.64 -10.64
N ALA A 83 -22.14 -1.51 -10.29
CA ALA A 83 -21.53 -2.45 -11.24
C ALA A 83 -22.21 -3.84 -11.26
N VAL A 84 -23.28 -4.01 -10.47
CA VAL A 84 -24.16 -5.18 -10.49
C VAL A 84 -25.57 -4.70 -10.86
N ASN A 85 -25.75 -4.35 -12.13
CA ASN A 85 -27.04 -4.31 -12.83
C ASN A 85 -26.77 -4.38 -14.33
#